data_AF-A0A842YD10-F1
#
_entry.id   AF-A0A842YD10-F1
#
_cell.length_a   1.000
_cell.length_b   1.000
_cell.length_c   1.000
_cell.angle_alpha   90.00
_cell.angle_beta   90.00
_cell.angle_gamma   90.00
#
_symmetry.space_group_name_H-M   'P 1'
#
loop_
_entity.id
_entity.type
_entity.pdbx_description
1 polymer ?
#
loop_
_entity_poly.entity_id
_entity_poly.type
_entity_poly.pdbx_seq_one_letter_code
_entity_poly.pdbx_strand_id
1 'polypeptide(L)'
;MKFVKTGKYREDTLEHLVEIEPLEELHNRLKRMNYYLGFVKEHKPDVFPEYVNNLVVKYQDLLEDKRTKANLPDLDELVSENPHLKEQMGFTRLVVNYIIQILGLPAETKLEKVKVVNRNYFRSWSHHNYYNLQVLIETMGKADAIALYKRFVTYHTLEERDPNRETSDNIETIYEKAIKPKEVPSDWEIVHTMVGDGKYAFRNDTCVFLNAIGDSLSDSELKYYVCCYGDYEKFKNYHDSIILTMEHTIAQGDPYCSRVLHDTRVDWDLRHPPKSFWDSMNPETE
;
A
#
# COMPACT_ATOMS: atom_id res chain seq x y z
N MET A 1 -8.63 17.80 26.21
CA MET A 1 -8.48 16.94 25.02
C MET A 1 -7.72 15.70 25.46
N LYS A 2 -8.18 14.50 25.08
CA LYS A 2 -7.55 13.23 25.48
C LYS A 2 -6.75 12.67 24.31
N PHE A 3 -5.50 12.27 24.56
CA PHE A 3 -4.67 11.55 23.60
C PHE A 3 -4.66 10.08 23.97
N VAL A 4 -5.05 9.21 23.05
CA VAL A 4 -5.08 7.75 23.27
C VAL A 4 -4.09 7.08 22.34
N LYS A 5 -3.14 6.35 22.91
CA LYS A 5 -2.21 5.53 22.13
C LYS A 5 -2.76 4.13 21.95
N THR A 6 -2.72 3.62 20.72
CA THR A 6 -3.00 2.22 20.43
C THR A 6 -1.79 1.56 19.79
N GLY A 7 -1.68 0.25 20.01
CA GLY A 7 -0.56 -0.56 19.55
C GLY A 7 0.74 -0.34 20.30
N LYS A 8 1.74 -1.14 19.94
CA LYS A 8 3.07 -1.08 20.54
C LYS A 8 4.07 -1.52 19.48
N TYR A 9 4.85 -0.57 18.99
CA TYR A 9 5.92 -0.88 18.04
C TYR A 9 6.93 -1.82 18.70
N ARG A 10 7.30 -2.90 17.99
CA ARG A 10 8.38 -3.77 18.40
C ARG A 10 9.59 -3.49 17.51
N GLU A 11 10.75 -3.33 18.11
CA GLU A 11 12.00 -3.06 17.37
C GLU A 11 12.32 -4.20 16.38
N ASP A 12 11.92 -5.43 16.71
CA ASP A 12 12.10 -6.63 15.91
C ASP A 12 10.91 -6.95 14.97
N THR A 13 9.89 -6.07 14.85
CA THR A 13 8.70 -6.29 14.01
C THR A 13 9.06 -6.74 12.58
N LEU A 14 10.13 -6.19 12.01
CA LEU A 14 10.52 -6.51 10.64
C LEU A 14 11.34 -7.80 10.51
N GLU A 15 11.94 -8.27 11.60
CA GLU A 15 12.90 -9.38 11.59
C GLU A 15 12.26 -10.72 12.01
N HIS A 16 11.06 -10.70 12.59
CA HIS A 16 10.36 -11.93 12.90
C HIS A 16 9.89 -12.68 11.64
N LEU A 17 9.66 -13.98 11.80
CA LEU A 17 9.08 -14.81 10.76
C LEU A 17 7.55 -14.72 10.81
N VAL A 18 6.93 -14.40 9.68
CA VAL A 18 5.48 -14.49 9.47
C VAL A 18 5.16 -15.71 8.63
N GLU A 19 4.09 -16.41 8.99
CA GLU A 19 3.56 -17.50 8.20
C GLU A 19 2.62 -16.92 7.12
N ILE A 20 2.85 -17.31 5.87
CA ILE A 20 2.08 -16.85 4.71
C ILE A 20 1.65 -18.03 3.85
N GLU A 21 0.62 -17.82 3.02
CA GLU A 21 0.20 -18.73 1.97
C GLU A 21 0.59 -18.11 0.61
N PRO A 22 1.75 -18.47 0.03
CA PRO A 22 2.31 -17.76 -1.14
C PRO A 22 1.37 -17.72 -2.34
N LEU A 23 0.57 -18.77 -2.55
CA LEU A 23 -0.41 -18.83 -3.64
C LEU A 23 -1.46 -17.72 -3.48
N GLU A 24 -2.11 -17.62 -2.32
CA GLU A 24 -3.11 -16.59 -2.02
C GLU A 24 -2.50 -15.18 -2.11
N GLU A 25 -1.31 -15.02 -1.54
CA GLU A 25 -0.56 -13.78 -1.57
C GLU A 25 -0.22 -13.34 -3.01
N LEU A 26 0.18 -14.28 -3.87
CA LEU A 26 0.41 -14.01 -5.29
C LEU A 26 -0.89 -13.67 -6.02
N HIS A 27 -1.99 -14.40 -5.78
CA HIS A 27 -3.30 -14.08 -6.38
C HIS A 27 -3.71 -12.63 -6.08
N ASN A 28 -3.64 -12.22 -4.81
CA ASN A 28 -4.01 -10.86 -4.40
C ASN A 28 -3.15 -9.78 -5.09
N ARG A 29 -1.84 -10.01 -5.21
CA ARG A 29 -0.91 -9.09 -5.90
C ARG A 29 -1.15 -9.05 -7.41
N LEU A 30 -1.33 -10.22 -8.02
CA LEU A 30 -1.55 -10.34 -9.46
C LEU A 30 -2.91 -9.79 -9.89
N LYS A 31 -3.96 -9.94 -9.08
CA LYS A 31 -5.28 -9.32 -9.33
C LYS A 31 -5.15 -7.80 -9.47
N ARG A 32 -4.48 -7.16 -8.51
CA ARG A 32 -4.21 -5.72 -8.55
C ARG A 32 -3.36 -5.32 -9.76
N MET A 33 -2.31 -6.09 -10.07
CA MET A 33 -1.44 -5.80 -11.20
C MET A 33 -2.16 -5.98 -12.56
N ASN A 34 -2.99 -7.01 -12.68
CA ASN A 34 -3.83 -7.26 -13.84
C ASN A 34 -4.77 -6.09 -14.10
N TYR A 35 -5.45 -5.62 -13.04
CA TYR A 35 -6.29 -4.43 -13.12
C TYR A 35 -5.47 -3.21 -13.56
N TYR A 36 -4.30 -2.99 -12.98
CA TYR A 36 -3.44 -1.86 -13.35
C TYR A 36 -3.01 -1.89 -14.81
N LEU A 37 -2.61 -3.06 -15.34
CA LEU A 37 -2.28 -3.20 -16.76
C LEU A 37 -3.49 -2.90 -17.65
N GLY A 38 -4.66 -3.44 -17.33
CA GLY A 38 -5.90 -3.14 -18.03
C GLY A 38 -6.21 -1.65 -18.04
N PHE A 39 -6.09 -1.01 -16.88
CA PHE A 39 -6.32 0.41 -16.69
C PHE A 39 -5.38 1.27 -17.55
N VAL A 40 -4.08 0.95 -17.60
CA VAL A 40 -3.11 1.67 -18.46
C VAL A 40 -3.41 1.42 -19.94
N LYS A 41 -3.72 0.17 -20.34
CA LYS A 41 -4.07 -0.19 -21.72
C LYS A 41 -5.29 0.57 -22.22
N GLU A 42 -6.32 0.72 -21.38
CA GLU A 42 -7.54 1.45 -21.70
C GLU A 42 -7.31 2.97 -21.81
N HIS A 43 -6.59 3.55 -20.85
CA HIS A 43 -6.49 5.00 -20.72
C HIS A 43 -5.33 5.62 -21.49
N LYS A 44 -4.30 4.82 -21.80
CA LYS A 44 -3.09 5.23 -22.54
C LYS A 44 -2.67 4.11 -23.52
N PRO A 45 -3.52 3.73 -24.48
CA PRO A 45 -3.27 2.62 -25.39
C PRO A 45 -1.98 2.79 -26.22
N ASP A 46 -1.66 4.03 -26.61
CA ASP A 46 -0.45 4.33 -27.41
C ASP A 46 0.84 4.15 -26.62
N VAL A 47 0.79 4.33 -25.29
CA VAL A 47 1.94 4.20 -24.36
C VAL A 47 2.10 2.75 -23.89
N PHE A 48 1.00 1.99 -23.83
CA PHE A 48 0.96 0.68 -23.20
C PHE A 48 2.00 -0.32 -23.74
N PRO A 49 2.24 -0.46 -25.05
CA PRO A 49 3.24 -1.40 -25.57
C PRO A 49 4.66 -1.07 -25.08
N GLU A 50 5.04 0.21 -25.11
CA GLU A 50 6.35 0.66 -24.64
C GLU A 50 6.49 0.47 -23.13
N TYR A 51 5.45 0.82 -22.38
CA TYR A 51 5.40 0.62 -20.93
C TYR A 51 5.62 -0.84 -20.53
N VAL A 52 4.93 -1.79 -21.19
CA VAL A 52 5.11 -3.23 -20.92
C VAL A 52 6.51 -3.71 -21.30
N ASN A 53 7.07 -3.24 -22.42
CA ASN A 53 8.45 -3.58 -22.80
C ASN A 53 9.46 -3.07 -21.77
N ASN A 54 9.31 -1.82 -21.30
CA ASN A 54 10.17 -1.25 -20.27
C ASN A 54 10.04 -1.99 -18.94
N LEU A 55 8.83 -2.46 -18.59
CA LEU A 55 8.64 -3.33 -17.43
C LEU A 55 9.40 -4.65 -17.57
N VAL A 56 9.33 -5.30 -18.74
CA VAL A 56 10.07 -6.55 -18.99
C VAL A 56 11.57 -6.34 -18.76
N VAL A 57 12.15 -5.28 -19.34
CA VAL A 57 13.57 -4.93 -19.13
C VAL A 57 13.85 -4.70 -17.65
N LYS A 58 13.02 -3.90 -16.97
CA LYS A 58 13.19 -3.59 -15.55
C LYS A 58 13.20 -4.84 -14.68
N TYR A 59 12.28 -5.77 -14.87
CA TYR A 59 12.23 -6.99 -14.06
C TYR A 59 13.31 -8.00 -14.44
N GLN A 60 13.81 -7.99 -15.69
CA GLN A 60 15.00 -8.76 -16.04
C GLN A 60 16.23 -8.27 -15.27
N ASP A 61 16.42 -6.95 -15.18
CA ASP A 61 17.56 -6.35 -14.45
C ASP A 61 17.51 -6.60 -12.93
N LEU A 62 16.30 -6.76 -12.38
CA LEU A 62 16.08 -6.99 -10.95
C LEU A 62 16.23 -8.47 -10.53
N LEU A 63 16.18 -9.39 -11.48
CA LEU A 63 16.24 -10.83 -11.23
C LEU A 63 17.68 -11.35 -11.26
N GLU A 64 17.98 -12.32 -10.42
CA GLU A 64 19.16 -13.15 -10.59
C GLU A 64 19.04 -13.99 -11.89
N ASP A 65 20.10 -14.12 -12.68
CA ASP A 65 20.10 -14.79 -14.00
C ASP A 65 19.38 -16.15 -14.04
N LYS A 66 19.55 -16.98 -12.99
CA LYS A 66 18.92 -18.30 -12.88
C LYS A 66 17.39 -18.24 -12.78
N ARG A 67 16.82 -17.11 -12.35
CA ARG A 67 15.37 -16.91 -12.14
C ARG A 67 14.68 -16.32 -13.36
N THR A 68 15.39 -15.66 -14.26
CA THR A 68 14.81 -15.07 -15.49
C THR A 68 14.15 -16.12 -16.39
N LYS A 69 14.61 -17.37 -16.31
CA LYS A 69 14.11 -18.51 -17.10
C LYS A 69 13.32 -19.55 -16.28
N ALA A 70 13.21 -19.37 -14.96
CA ALA A 70 12.48 -20.31 -14.12
C ALA A 70 10.98 -20.24 -14.44
N ASN A 71 10.35 -21.40 -14.61
CA ASN A 71 8.91 -21.51 -14.76
C ASN A 71 8.35 -22.06 -13.44
N LEU A 72 7.44 -21.30 -12.84
CA LEU A 72 6.69 -21.78 -11.68
C LEU A 72 5.63 -22.78 -12.13
N PRO A 73 5.50 -23.94 -11.46
CA PRO A 73 4.51 -24.95 -11.80
C PRO A 73 3.08 -24.41 -11.83
N ASP A 74 2.76 -23.48 -10.93
CA ASP A 74 1.40 -22.96 -10.70
C ASP A 74 1.11 -21.67 -11.48
N LEU A 75 1.97 -21.27 -12.43
CA LEU A 75 1.84 -19.99 -13.12
C LEU A 75 0.55 -19.90 -13.95
N ASP A 76 0.15 -20.97 -14.63
CA ASP A 76 -1.08 -20.99 -15.44
C ASP A 76 -2.34 -20.86 -14.57
N GLU A 77 -2.33 -21.43 -13.37
CA GLU A 77 -3.39 -21.28 -12.38
C GLU A 77 -3.48 -19.83 -11.90
N LEU A 78 -2.35 -19.25 -11.49
CA LEU A 78 -2.23 -17.87 -11.02
C LEU A 78 -2.77 -16.84 -12.04
N VAL A 79 -2.60 -17.08 -13.35
CA VAL A 79 -3.01 -16.15 -14.40
C VAL A 79 -4.38 -16.45 -15.01
N SER A 80 -5.02 -17.56 -14.64
CA SER A 80 -6.27 -18.01 -15.25
C SER A 80 -7.40 -16.97 -15.15
N GLU A 81 -7.46 -16.27 -14.02
CA GLU A 81 -8.43 -15.19 -13.73
C GLU A 81 -7.90 -13.79 -14.08
N ASN A 82 -6.69 -13.69 -14.65
CA ASN A 82 -5.98 -12.42 -14.89
C ASN A 82 -5.69 -12.22 -16.39
N PRO A 83 -6.67 -11.82 -17.20
CA PRO A 83 -6.56 -11.80 -18.66
C PRO A 83 -5.45 -10.89 -19.20
N HIS A 84 -5.22 -9.70 -18.61
CA HIS A 84 -4.16 -8.80 -19.04
C HIS A 84 -2.77 -9.35 -18.71
N LEU A 85 -2.63 -10.07 -17.59
CA LEU A 85 -1.39 -10.78 -17.28
C LEU A 85 -1.18 -11.99 -18.19
N LYS A 86 -2.25 -12.69 -18.56
CA LYS A 86 -2.22 -13.80 -19.51
C LYS A 86 -1.84 -13.36 -20.92
N GLU A 87 -2.25 -12.16 -21.34
CA GLU A 87 -1.78 -11.54 -22.59
C GLU A 87 -0.28 -11.23 -22.56
N GLN A 88 0.29 -11.02 -21.36
CA GLN A 88 1.67 -10.58 -21.13
C GLN A 88 2.50 -11.63 -20.38
N MET A 89 2.37 -12.92 -20.71
CA MET A 89 3.00 -14.02 -19.94
C MET A 89 4.51 -13.86 -19.71
N GLY A 90 5.24 -13.31 -20.69
CA GLY A 90 6.67 -13.05 -20.56
C GLY A 90 6.99 -12.10 -19.41
N PHE A 91 6.22 -11.01 -19.29
CA PHE A 91 6.28 -10.07 -18.17
C PHE A 91 5.81 -10.72 -16.87
N THR A 92 4.65 -11.39 -16.90
CA THR A 92 4.03 -11.98 -15.71
C THR A 92 4.97 -12.96 -15.01
N ARG A 93 5.66 -13.83 -15.77
CA ARG A 93 6.67 -14.74 -15.21
C ARG A 93 7.78 -13.99 -14.46
N LEU A 94 8.28 -12.89 -15.01
CA LEU A 94 9.35 -12.11 -14.38
C LEU A 94 8.89 -11.50 -13.06
N VAL A 95 7.67 -10.95 -13.01
CA VAL A 95 7.12 -10.38 -11.77
C VAL A 95 6.94 -11.45 -10.69
N VAL A 96 6.36 -12.60 -11.05
CA VAL A 96 6.15 -13.68 -10.07
C VAL A 96 7.50 -14.17 -9.54
N ASN A 97 8.48 -14.41 -10.42
CA ASN A 97 9.83 -14.80 -10.00
C ASN A 97 10.50 -13.76 -9.11
N TYR A 98 10.23 -12.47 -9.36
CA TYR A 98 10.78 -11.38 -8.54
C TYR A 98 10.13 -11.33 -7.16
N ILE A 99 8.82 -11.55 -7.06
CA ILE A 99 8.11 -11.66 -5.77
C ILE A 99 8.67 -12.85 -4.97
N ILE A 100 8.81 -14.02 -5.59
CA ILE A 100 9.41 -15.21 -4.96
C ILE A 100 10.85 -14.95 -4.52
N GLN A 101 11.65 -14.23 -5.32
CA GLN A 101 13.01 -13.82 -4.95
C GLN A 101 13.00 -12.92 -3.71
N ILE A 102 12.14 -11.90 -3.66
CA ILE A 102 12.04 -11.00 -2.50
C ILE A 102 11.65 -11.78 -1.25
N LEU A 103 10.70 -12.72 -1.35
CA LEU A 103 10.29 -13.57 -0.24
C LEU A 103 11.42 -14.48 0.27
N GLY A 104 12.54 -14.58 -0.45
CA GLY A 104 13.66 -15.45 -0.11
C GLY A 104 13.40 -16.93 -0.44
N LEU A 105 12.42 -17.20 -1.31
CA LEU A 105 11.99 -18.54 -1.64
C LEU A 105 12.77 -19.10 -2.85
N PRO A 106 13.02 -20.41 -2.93
CA PRO A 106 13.60 -21.06 -4.10
C PRO A 106 12.78 -20.81 -5.37
N ALA A 107 13.42 -20.78 -6.53
CA ALA A 107 12.75 -20.50 -7.81
C ALA A 107 11.69 -21.56 -8.18
N GLU A 108 11.92 -22.81 -7.77
CA GLU A 108 11.04 -23.96 -8.03
C GLU A 108 10.25 -24.38 -6.77
N THR A 109 10.07 -23.45 -5.83
CA THR A 109 9.33 -23.77 -4.60
C THR A 109 7.87 -24.05 -4.94
N LYS A 110 7.28 -25.06 -4.30
CA LYS A 110 5.82 -25.21 -4.27
C LYS A 110 5.20 -24.08 -3.46
N LEU A 111 4.08 -23.52 -3.91
CA LEU A 111 3.41 -22.38 -3.26
C LEU A 111 2.58 -22.78 -2.04
N GLU A 112 3.15 -23.64 -1.19
CA GLU A 112 2.56 -24.10 0.07
C GLU A 112 2.87 -23.12 1.23
N LYS A 113 2.14 -23.26 2.34
CA LYS A 113 2.31 -22.43 3.53
C LYS A 113 3.77 -22.43 4.03
N VAL A 114 4.33 -21.24 4.20
CA VAL A 114 5.76 -21.06 4.51
C VAL A 114 5.98 -19.88 5.44
N LYS A 115 7.10 -19.91 6.18
CA LYS A 115 7.55 -18.80 7.01
C LYS A 115 8.55 -17.94 6.25
N VAL A 116 8.30 -16.64 6.20
CA VAL A 116 9.19 -15.64 5.58
C VAL A 116 9.52 -14.54 6.57
N VAL A 117 10.65 -13.86 6.37
CA VAL A 117 10.98 -12.65 7.16
C VAL A 117 9.94 -11.56 6.87
N ASN A 118 9.38 -10.93 7.90
CA ASN A 118 8.31 -9.95 7.75
C ASN A 118 8.71 -8.75 6.86
N ARG A 119 9.97 -8.31 6.94
CA ARG A 119 10.56 -7.35 6.00
C ARG A 119 10.36 -7.75 4.53
N ASN A 120 10.60 -9.02 4.21
CA ASN A 120 10.46 -9.54 2.86
C ASN A 120 8.99 -9.61 2.43
N TYR A 121 8.09 -9.94 3.36
CA TYR A 121 6.65 -9.87 3.13
C TYR A 121 6.22 -8.46 2.69
N PHE A 122 6.54 -7.42 3.46
CA PHE A 122 6.21 -6.03 3.10
C PHE A 122 6.91 -5.54 1.82
N ARG A 123 8.17 -5.94 1.60
CA ARG A 123 8.90 -5.63 0.35
C ARG A 123 8.23 -6.26 -0.87
N SER A 124 7.76 -7.50 -0.75
CA SER A 124 7.08 -8.20 -1.85
C SER A 124 5.83 -7.46 -2.32
N TRP A 125 5.16 -6.74 -1.42
CA TRP A 125 4.00 -5.91 -1.73
C TRP A 125 4.41 -4.55 -2.32
N SER A 126 5.45 -3.93 -1.78
CA SER A 126 5.79 -2.54 -2.11
C SER A 126 6.63 -2.40 -3.38
N HIS A 127 7.58 -3.30 -3.61
CA HIS A 127 8.56 -3.15 -4.70
C HIS A 127 7.90 -3.19 -6.08
N HIS A 128 6.99 -4.13 -6.34
CA HIS A 128 6.36 -4.24 -7.65
C HIS A 128 5.49 -3.02 -7.97
N ASN A 129 4.75 -2.51 -6.99
CA ASN A 129 3.96 -1.27 -7.13
C ASN A 129 4.87 -0.05 -7.41
N TYR A 130 6.03 0.03 -6.74
CA TYR A 130 7.02 1.07 -6.98
C TYR A 130 7.58 1.01 -8.40
N TYR A 131 8.04 -0.15 -8.86
CA TYR A 131 8.62 -0.27 -10.20
C TYR A 131 7.59 -0.07 -11.30
N ASN A 132 6.35 -0.51 -11.08
CA ASN A 132 5.24 -0.25 -12.00
C ASN A 132 5.01 1.27 -12.19
N LEU A 133 5.06 2.06 -11.11
CA LEU A 133 4.92 3.51 -11.21
C LEU A 133 6.19 4.18 -11.75
N GLN A 134 7.37 3.74 -11.33
CA GLN A 134 8.65 4.24 -11.83
C GLN A 134 8.75 4.10 -13.35
N VAL A 135 8.48 2.90 -13.88
CA VAL A 135 8.55 2.64 -15.31
C VAL A 135 7.48 3.43 -16.07
N LEU A 136 6.29 3.63 -15.49
CA LEU A 136 5.28 4.48 -16.10
C LEU A 136 5.78 5.94 -16.21
N ILE A 137 6.40 6.47 -15.15
CA ILE A 137 7.02 7.81 -15.17
C ILE A 137 8.10 7.90 -16.25
N GLU A 138 8.95 6.90 -16.36
CA GLU A 138 10.02 6.84 -17.37
C GLU A 138 9.45 6.78 -18.80
N THR A 139 8.28 6.17 -18.98
CA THR A 139 7.65 6.00 -20.30
C THR A 139 6.85 7.23 -20.76
N MET A 140 6.07 7.86 -19.88
CA MET A 140 5.14 8.94 -20.26
C MET A 140 5.35 10.27 -19.53
N GLY A 141 6.39 10.38 -18.71
CA GLY A 141 6.68 11.55 -17.92
C GLY A 141 5.93 11.59 -16.58
N LYS A 142 6.54 12.28 -15.61
CA LYS A 142 6.13 12.26 -14.21
C LYS A 142 4.70 12.75 -13.97
N ALA A 143 4.36 13.94 -14.47
CA ALA A 143 3.06 14.56 -14.19
C ALA A 143 1.89 13.67 -14.65
N ASP A 144 1.96 13.17 -15.89
CA ASP A 144 0.90 12.35 -16.47
C ASP A 144 0.83 10.96 -15.82
N ALA A 145 1.98 10.33 -15.55
CA ALA A 145 2.03 9.03 -14.87
C ALA A 145 1.44 9.10 -13.46
N ILE A 146 1.79 10.13 -12.67
CA ILE A 146 1.23 10.34 -11.34
C ILE A 146 -0.27 10.61 -11.41
N ALA A 147 -0.74 11.44 -12.34
CA ALA A 147 -2.16 11.71 -12.52
C ALA A 147 -2.93 10.42 -12.87
N LEU A 148 -2.38 9.58 -13.76
CA LEU A 148 -2.98 8.30 -14.12
C LEU A 148 -2.98 7.32 -12.95
N TYR A 149 -1.88 7.22 -12.21
CA TYR A 149 -1.76 6.33 -11.05
C TYR A 149 -2.77 6.69 -9.95
N LYS A 150 -2.93 7.98 -9.66
CA LYS A 150 -3.94 8.46 -8.70
C LYS A 150 -5.34 8.02 -9.10
N ARG A 151 -5.69 8.17 -10.39
CA ARG A 151 -6.97 7.67 -10.93
C ARG A 151 -7.07 6.16 -10.76
N PHE A 152 -6.06 5.39 -11.17
CA PHE A 152 -6.05 3.93 -10.97
C PHE A 152 -6.36 3.55 -9.53
N VAL A 153 -5.68 4.15 -8.54
CA VAL A 153 -5.90 3.83 -7.12
C VAL A 153 -7.35 4.12 -6.72
N THR A 154 -7.90 5.28 -7.11
CA THR A 154 -9.31 5.61 -6.85
C THR A 154 -10.27 4.61 -7.48
N TYR A 155 -10.13 4.32 -8.78
CA TYR A 155 -11.03 3.39 -9.47
C TYR A 155 -10.95 1.96 -8.92
N HIS A 156 -9.72 1.44 -8.76
CA HIS A 156 -9.52 0.11 -8.17
C HIS A 156 -10.12 0.01 -6.76
N THR A 157 -9.95 1.03 -5.91
CA THR A 157 -10.52 1.00 -4.55
C THR A 157 -12.04 1.10 -4.55
N LEU A 158 -12.64 1.83 -5.49
CA LEU A 158 -14.10 1.91 -5.62
C LEU A 158 -14.70 0.61 -6.16
N GLU A 159 -14.04 -0.06 -7.10
CA GLU A 159 -14.53 -1.32 -7.67
C GLU A 159 -14.38 -2.51 -6.72
N GLU A 160 -13.27 -2.58 -5.96
CA GLU A 160 -13.06 -3.63 -4.95
C GLU A 160 -13.82 -3.36 -3.64
N ARG A 161 -14.60 -2.28 -3.58
CA ARG A 161 -15.35 -1.91 -2.38
C ARG A 161 -16.51 -2.87 -2.19
N ASP A 162 -16.57 -3.50 -1.01
CA ASP A 162 -17.70 -4.34 -0.63
C ASP A 162 -19.01 -3.52 -0.63
N PRO A 163 -20.01 -3.90 -1.44
CA PRO A 163 -21.31 -3.22 -1.45
C PRO A 163 -22.06 -3.37 -0.12
N ASN A 164 -21.76 -4.41 0.67
CA ASN A 164 -22.35 -4.70 1.97
C ASN A 164 -21.50 -4.20 3.15
N ARG A 165 -20.47 -3.38 2.89
CA ARG A 165 -19.58 -2.86 3.93
C ARG A 165 -20.36 -2.17 5.06
N GLU A 166 -19.86 -2.34 6.29
CA GLU A 166 -20.34 -1.54 7.41
C GLU A 166 -19.92 -0.08 7.21
N THR A 167 -20.90 0.82 7.19
CA THR A 167 -20.66 2.26 7.20
C THR A 167 -20.78 2.80 8.62
N SER A 168 -20.23 3.99 8.88
CA SER A 168 -20.30 4.66 10.18
C SER A 168 -21.19 5.88 10.11
N ASP A 169 -22.08 6.02 11.08
CA ASP A 169 -23.04 7.12 11.13
C ASP A 169 -22.35 8.46 11.37
N ASN A 170 -21.24 8.48 12.12
CA ASN A 170 -20.47 9.66 12.46
C ASN A 170 -19.00 9.32 12.73
N ILE A 171 -18.17 10.37 12.85
CA ILE A 171 -16.73 10.21 13.05
C ILE A 171 -16.37 9.73 14.46
N GLU A 172 -17.21 10.03 15.45
CA GLU A 172 -17.05 9.60 16.84
C GLU A 172 -17.09 8.08 16.93
N THR A 173 -18.00 7.44 16.19
CA THR A 173 -18.09 5.98 16.09
C THR A 173 -16.81 5.38 15.50
N ILE A 174 -16.22 6.03 14.50
CA ILE A 174 -14.95 5.62 13.91
C ILE A 174 -13.83 5.74 14.95
N TYR A 175 -13.75 6.87 15.66
CA TYR A 175 -12.79 7.11 16.73
C TYR A 175 -12.91 6.07 17.85
N GLU A 176 -14.12 5.85 18.37
CA GLU A 176 -14.40 4.88 19.43
C GLU A 176 -14.00 3.46 19.03
N LYS A 177 -14.30 3.04 17.79
CA LYS A 177 -13.85 1.76 17.24
C LYS A 177 -12.32 1.69 17.14
N ALA A 178 -11.66 2.79 16.75
CA ALA A 178 -10.21 2.84 16.57
C ALA A 178 -9.43 2.78 17.89
N ILE A 179 -9.95 3.39 18.96
CA ILE A 179 -9.29 3.41 20.28
C ILE A 179 -9.58 2.18 21.15
N LYS A 180 -10.43 1.25 20.70
CA LYS A 180 -10.67 0.01 21.42
C LYS A 180 -9.36 -0.77 21.56
N PRO A 181 -9.00 -1.22 22.77
CA PRO A 181 -7.83 -2.07 22.97
C PRO A 181 -7.92 -3.29 22.06
N LYS A 182 -6.94 -3.45 21.17
CA LYS A 182 -6.74 -4.68 20.41
C LYS A 182 -5.72 -5.54 21.15
N GLU A 183 -5.80 -6.85 21.00
CA GLU A 183 -4.78 -7.74 21.55
C GLU A 183 -3.39 -7.31 21.03
N VAL A 184 -2.46 -7.13 21.96
CA VAL A 184 -1.07 -6.71 21.70
C VAL A 184 -0.33 -7.90 21.07
N PRO A 185 0.45 -7.72 19.98
CA PRO A 185 0.96 -6.46 19.42
C PRO A 185 0.25 -6.00 18.14
N SER A 186 0.07 -4.69 18.02
CA SER A 186 -0.06 -4.03 16.72
C SER A 186 1.31 -3.49 16.34
N ASP A 187 1.79 -3.87 15.14
CA ASP A 187 3.02 -3.35 14.52
C ASP A 187 2.96 -1.84 14.20
N TRP A 188 1.82 -1.23 14.50
CA TRP A 188 1.50 0.16 14.28
C TRP A 188 1.20 0.82 15.61
N GLU A 189 2.04 1.78 15.97
CA GLU A 189 1.80 2.68 17.09
C GLU A 189 1.13 3.95 16.57
N ILE A 190 -0.08 4.22 17.08
CA ILE A 190 -0.90 5.33 16.63
C ILE A 190 -1.40 6.12 17.83
N VAL A 191 -1.24 7.44 17.79
CA VAL A 191 -1.82 8.35 18.78
C VAL A 191 -3.07 8.98 18.19
N HIS A 192 -4.20 8.86 18.89
CA HIS A 192 -5.53 9.26 18.42
C HIS A 192 -6.09 10.39 19.28
N THR A 193 -6.87 11.27 18.67
CA THR A 193 -7.65 12.26 19.40
C THR A 193 -8.79 12.85 18.58
N MET A 194 -9.88 13.20 19.25
CA MET A 194 -10.93 14.03 18.68
C MET A 194 -10.49 15.50 18.75
N VAL A 195 -10.45 16.18 17.60
CA VAL A 195 -10.10 17.60 17.50
C VAL A 195 -11.32 18.47 17.80
N GLY A 196 -12.50 18.00 17.38
CA GLY A 196 -13.80 18.63 17.53
C GLY A 196 -14.84 17.87 16.73
N ASP A 197 -16.06 18.41 16.67
CA ASP A 197 -17.17 17.80 15.94
C ASP A 197 -16.77 17.58 14.47
N GLY A 198 -16.93 16.34 13.98
CA GLY A 198 -16.59 15.99 12.61
C GLY A 198 -15.09 15.89 12.29
N LYS A 199 -14.17 16.02 13.27
CA LYS A 199 -12.71 15.93 13.04
C LYS A 199 -12.00 14.99 14.01
N TYR A 200 -11.40 13.96 13.44
CA TYR A 200 -10.61 12.95 14.16
C TYR A 200 -9.17 12.95 13.64
N ALA A 201 -8.24 13.33 14.50
CA ALA A 201 -6.80 13.33 14.22
C ALA A 201 -6.13 12.06 14.73
N PHE A 202 -5.19 11.55 13.95
CA PHE A 202 -4.32 10.46 14.35
C PHE A 202 -2.91 10.65 13.81
N ARG A 203 -1.91 10.28 14.62
CA ARG A 203 -0.49 10.46 14.34
C ARG A 203 0.21 9.10 14.42
N ASN A 204 1.00 8.79 13.38
CA ASN A 204 1.91 7.64 13.39
C ASN A 204 3.34 8.16 13.38
N ASP A 205 4.16 7.68 14.30
CA ASP A 205 5.57 8.08 14.40
C ASP A 205 6.50 7.04 13.72
N THR A 206 5.94 5.88 13.36
CA THR A 206 6.63 4.83 12.60
C THR A 206 5.75 4.29 11.47
N CYS A 207 6.38 3.69 10.46
CA CYS A 207 5.67 3.05 9.34
C CYS A 207 6.37 1.76 8.92
N VAL A 208 5.73 0.61 9.14
CA VAL A 208 6.34 -0.70 8.86
C VAL A 208 6.66 -0.88 7.37
N PHE A 209 5.81 -0.36 6.46
CA PHE A 209 6.04 -0.43 5.02
C PHE A 209 7.28 0.35 4.62
N LEU A 210 7.41 1.60 5.10
CA LEU A 210 8.57 2.44 4.82
C LEU A 210 9.84 1.88 5.45
N ASN A 211 9.77 1.37 6.68
CA ASN A 211 10.91 0.74 7.35
C ASN A 211 11.33 -0.57 6.66
N ALA A 212 10.38 -1.32 6.09
CA ALA A 212 10.65 -2.55 5.36
C ALA A 212 11.40 -2.28 4.04
N ILE A 213 10.91 -1.33 3.22
CA ILE A 213 11.59 -0.94 1.99
C ILE A 213 12.91 -0.22 2.32
N GLY A 214 12.92 0.68 3.30
CA GLY A 214 14.10 1.45 3.70
C GLY A 214 14.73 2.14 2.50
N ASP A 215 16.06 2.01 2.38
CA ASP A 215 16.85 2.61 1.29
C ASP A 215 16.95 1.73 0.04
N SER A 216 16.25 0.57 -0.02
CA SER A 216 16.25 -0.27 -1.23
C SER A 216 15.60 0.41 -2.44
N LEU A 217 14.80 1.45 -2.20
CA LEU A 217 14.14 2.29 -3.19
C LEU A 217 14.56 3.74 -2.93
N SER A 218 14.84 4.52 -3.97
CA SER A 218 15.49 5.84 -3.81
C SER A 218 14.51 7.02 -3.82
N ASP A 219 13.40 6.95 -4.57
CA ASP A 219 12.49 8.08 -4.74
C ASP A 219 11.42 8.13 -3.63
N SER A 220 11.50 9.12 -2.75
CA SER A 220 10.57 9.31 -1.62
C SER A 220 9.14 9.65 -2.06
N GLU A 221 8.96 10.32 -3.19
CA GLU A 221 7.63 10.64 -3.70
C GLU A 221 6.94 9.38 -4.25
N LEU A 222 7.69 8.51 -4.93
CA LEU A 222 7.18 7.20 -5.34
C LEU A 222 6.83 6.32 -4.13
N LYS A 223 7.67 6.30 -3.09
CA LYS A 223 7.35 5.62 -1.82
C LYS A 223 6.03 6.14 -1.24
N TYR A 224 5.83 7.46 -1.23
CA TYR A 224 4.58 8.06 -0.77
C TYR A 224 3.36 7.57 -1.58
N TYR A 225 3.43 7.58 -2.91
CA TYR A 225 2.28 7.14 -3.72
C TYR A 225 1.93 5.66 -3.50
N VAL A 226 2.94 4.81 -3.40
CA VAL A 226 2.74 3.36 -3.24
C VAL A 226 2.27 3.00 -1.84
N CYS A 227 2.85 3.62 -0.80
CA CYS A 227 2.57 3.24 0.58
C CYS A 227 1.40 4.01 1.20
N CYS A 228 1.14 5.25 0.76
CA CYS A 228 0.23 6.17 1.46
C CYS A 228 -1.00 6.55 0.64
N TYR A 229 -0.91 6.67 -0.68
CA TYR A 229 -2.03 7.24 -1.47
C TYR A 229 -3.30 6.37 -1.43
N GLY A 230 -3.16 5.05 -1.28
CA GLY A 230 -4.30 4.16 -1.11
C GLY A 230 -5.14 4.42 0.14
N ASP A 231 -4.57 5.01 1.20
CA ASP A 231 -5.29 5.29 2.45
C ASP A 231 -6.43 6.29 2.22
N TYR A 232 -6.23 7.30 1.36
CA TYR A 232 -7.24 8.33 1.07
C TYR A 232 -8.57 7.75 0.60
N GLU A 233 -8.52 6.69 -0.20
CA GLU A 233 -9.70 6.03 -0.74
C GLU A 233 -10.24 4.94 0.19
N LYS A 234 -9.37 4.29 0.96
CA LYS A 234 -9.77 3.27 1.95
C LYS A 234 -10.66 3.86 3.05
N PHE A 235 -10.37 5.06 3.56
CA PHE A 235 -11.18 5.65 4.63
C PHE A 235 -12.59 6.04 4.20
N LYS A 236 -12.85 6.19 2.88
CA LYS A 236 -14.21 6.35 2.36
C LYS A 236 -15.06 5.08 2.50
N ASN A 237 -14.47 3.94 2.88
CA ASN A 237 -15.24 2.75 3.25
C ASN A 237 -16.14 2.98 4.46
N TYR A 238 -15.75 3.87 5.39
CA TYR A 238 -16.59 4.24 6.52
C TYR A 238 -17.82 5.05 6.08
N HIS A 239 -17.66 6.00 5.15
CA HIS A 239 -18.73 6.70 4.45
C HIS A 239 -18.12 7.59 3.35
N ASP A 240 -18.83 7.88 2.26
CA ASP A 240 -18.28 8.70 1.16
C ASP A 240 -18.00 10.16 1.55
N SER A 241 -18.61 10.63 2.65
CA SER A 241 -18.39 11.95 3.24
C SER A 241 -17.23 11.99 4.25
N ILE A 242 -16.57 10.86 4.51
CA ILE A 242 -15.37 10.82 5.34
C ILE A 242 -14.16 11.01 4.44
N ILE A 243 -13.45 12.13 4.63
CA ILE A 243 -12.28 12.50 3.86
C ILE A 243 -11.05 12.40 4.75
N LEU A 244 -10.08 11.58 4.36
CA LEU A 244 -8.74 11.61 4.93
C LEU A 244 -7.93 12.75 4.29
N THR A 245 -7.18 13.46 5.11
CA THR A 245 -6.17 14.44 4.70
C THR A 245 -4.86 14.19 5.45
N MET A 246 -3.73 14.54 4.82
CA MET A 246 -2.39 14.36 5.38
C MET A 246 -1.48 15.50 4.92
N GLU A 247 -0.94 16.27 5.86
CA GLU A 247 0.01 17.37 5.57
C GLU A 247 1.47 16.95 5.70
N HIS A 248 1.79 16.10 6.68
CA HIS A 248 3.13 15.59 6.95
C HIS A 248 3.14 14.07 6.84
N THR A 249 4.19 13.50 6.28
CA THR A 249 4.35 12.04 6.13
C THR A 249 5.79 11.60 6.23
N ILE A 250 6.01 10.52 6.99
CA ILE A 250 7.32 9.86 7.12
C ILE A 250 7.88 9.46 5.75
N ALA A 251 7.00 9.16 4.78
CA ALA A 251 7.42 8.81 3.42
C ALA A 251 8.22 9.92 2.72
N GLN A 252 7.99 11.17 3.11
CA GLN A 252 8.64 12.36 2.56
C GLN A 252 9.67 12.95 3.52
N GLY A 253 10.00 12.26 4.62
CA GLY A 253 11.04 12.66 5.57
C GLY A 253 10.55 13.44 6.79
N ASP A 254 9.24 13.61 6.96
CA ASP A 254 8.70 14.20 8.18
C ASP A 254 8.86 13.28 9.40
N PRO A 255 8.91 13.82 10.63
CA PRO A 255 9.05 13.02 11.85
C PRO A 255 7.82 12.14 12.14
N TYR A 256 6.66 12.43 11.53
CA TYR A 256 5.41 11.71 11.74
C TYR A 256 4.47 11.83 10.53
N CYS A 257 3.49 10.93 10.47
CA CYS A 257 2.32 11.11 9.60
C CYS A 257 1.22 11.88 10.33
N SER A 258 0.84 13.07 9.87
CA SER A 258 -0.22 13.89 10.49
C SER A 258 -1.56 13.71 9.76
N ARG A 259 -2.42 12.82 10.25
CA ARG A 259 -3.63 12.39 9.53
C ARG A 259 -4.89 12.94 10.18
N VAL A 260 -5.79 13.49 9.38
CA VAL A 260 -7.10 13.95 9.87
C VAL A 260 -8.20 13.34 9.01
N LEU A 261 -9.12 12.63 9.65
CA LEU A 261 -10.42 12.32 9.08
C LEU A 261 -11.36 13.50 9.31
N HIS A 262 -12.05 13.90 8.26
CA HIS A 262 -13.07 14.95 8.26
C HIS A 262 -14.40 14.37 7.84
N ASP A 263 -15.46 14.66 8.59
CA ASP A 263 -16.84 14.35 8.22
C ASP A 263 -17.49 15.58 7.58
N THR A 264 -17.56 15.59 6.25
CA THR A 264 -18.09 16.73 5.50
C THR A 264 -19.61 16.88 5.59
N ARG A 265 -20.31 15.98 6.31
CA ARG A 265 -21.72 16.19 6.67
C ARG A 265 -21.86 17.19 7.82
N VAL A 266 -20.80 17.35 8.62
CA VAL A 266 -20.75 18.21 9.80
C VAL A 266 -19.98 19.49 9.50
N ASP A 267 -18.75 19.37 8.98
CA ASP A 267 -17.87 20.50 8.68
C ASP A 267 -17.10 20.27 7.38
N TRP A 268 -17.19 21.23 6.45
CA TRP A 268 -16.46 21.23 5.18
C TRP A 268 -15.05 21.82 5.29
N ASP A 269 -14.67 22.39 6.43
CA ASP A 269 -13.34 22.93 6.66
C ASP A 269 -12.29 21.82 6.85
N LEU A 270 -11.57 21.51 5.77
CA LEU A 270 -10.55 20.46 5.76
C LEU A 270 -9.18 20.90 6.34
N ARG A 271 -9.10 22.07 7.00
CA ARG A 271 -7.83 22.56 7.58
C ARG A 271 -7.33 21.65 8.69
N HIS A 272 -6.02 21.41 8.69
CA HIS A 272 -5.36 20.67 9.75
C HIS A 272 -5.14 21.55 11.00
N PRO A 273 -5.05 20.93 12.19
CA PRO A 273 -4.45 21.57 13.35
C PRO A 273 -3.01 22.05 13.06
N PRO A 274 -2.56 23.14 13.68
CA PRO A 274 -1.20 23.66 13.49
C PRO A 274 -0.15 22.67 14.00
N LYS A 275 1.10 22.79 13.54
CA LYS A 275 2.24 21.95 13.99
C LYS A 275 2.34 21.81 15.52
N SER A 276 2.10 22.89 16.26
CA SER A 276 2.13 22.89 17.74
C SER A 276 1.13 21.91 18.37
N PHE A 277 -0.01 21.65 17.71
CA PHE A 277 -0.96 20.64 18.14
C PHE A 277 -0.34 19.24 18.02
N TRP A 278 0.22 18.92 16.85
CA TRP A 278 0.81 17.61 16.57
C TRP A 278 2.00 17.31 17.47
N ASP A 279 2.85 18.31 17.70
CA ASP A 279 4.00 18.21 18.61
C ASP A 279 3.56 18.02 20.08
N SER A 280 2.33 18.40 20.43
CA SER A 280 1.76 18.22 21.77
C SER A 280 1.02 16.90 21.98
N MET A 281 0.80 16.10 20.91
CA MET A 281 0.12 14.80 20.99
C MET A 281 1.01 13.76 21.69
N ASN A 282 1.18 13.92 22.99
CA ASN A 282 1.86 12.98 23.86
C ASN A 282 0.79 12.21 24.64
N PRO A 283 0.66 10.89 24.45
CA PRO A 283 -0.29 10.09 25.21
C PRO A 283 0.06 10.17 26.70
N GLU A 284 -0.96 10.22 27.56
CA GLU A 284 -0.75 10.03 28.99
C GLU A 284 -0.11 8.66 29.18
N THR A 285 1.03 8.60 29.85
CA THR A 285 1.76 7.35 30.13
C THR A 285 0.81 6.40 30.87
N GLU A 286 0.46 5.28 30.23
CA GLU A 286 -0.06 4.08 30.92
C GLU A 286 1.05 3.39 31.70
#